data_AF-A0A4R4F4L5-F1
#
_entry.id   AF-A0A4R4F4L5-F1
#
_cell.length_a   1.000
_cell.length_b   1.000
_cell.length_c   1.000
_cell.angle_alpha   90.00
_cell.angle_beta   90.00
_cell.angle_gamma   90.00
#
_symmetry.space_group_name_H-M   'P 1'
#
loop_
_entity.id
_entity.type
_entity.pdbx_description
1 polymer ?
#
loop_
_entity_poly.entity_id
_entity_poly.type
_entity_poly.pdbx_seq_one_letter_code
_entity_poly.pdbx_strand_id
1 'polypeptide(L)'
;MDPTPLPPRRRRSLQADLLSRLAGVALVPAALLGFGAVGLTYRSQRENLVEQVAVIAGLSASSVETFVQNHAAATALTARAASLRPDWSYALAQLRTHYPAILTAVVTDANGRIIAS
;
A
#
# COMPACT_ATOMS: atom_id res chain seq x y z
N MET A 1 -66.68 31.47 -44.44
CA MET A 1 -66.67 30.52 -43.31
C MET A 1 -65.81 29.34 -43.76
N ASP A 2 -64.53 29.39 -43.41
CA ASP A 2 -63.54 28.34 -43.71
C ASP A 2 -63.49 27.32 -42.55
N PRO A 3 -63.60 26.01 -42.82
CA PRO A 3 -63.41 25.00 -41.79
C PRO A 3 -61.91 24.75 -41.55
N THR A 4 -61.42 25.17 -40.39
CA THR A 4 -60.09 24.82 -39.86
C THR A 4 -59.91 23.30 -39.73
N PRO A 5 -58.82 22.70 -40.26
CA PRO A 5 -58.53 21.30 -40.01
C PRO A 5 -57.96 21.08 -38.59
N LEU A 6 -58.50 20.08 -37.89
CA LEU A 6 -58.04 19.66 -36.57
C LEU A 6 -56.64 19.02 -36.65
N PRO A 7 -55.76 19.19 -35.63
CA PRO A 7 -54.44 18.57 -35.62
C PRO A 7 -54.53 17.04 -35.44
N PRO A 8 -53.64 16.25 -36.08
CA PRO A 8 -53.66 14.80 -35.96
C PRO A 8 -53.35 14.36 -34.52
N ARG A 9 -54.27 13.60 -33.92
CA ARG A 9 -54.06 12.90 -32.64
C ARG A 9 -52.87 11.95 -32.78
N ARG A 10 -51.79 12.25 -32.06
CA ARG A 10 -50.58 11.41 -31.93
C ARG A 10 -50.97 10.03 -31.38
N ARG A 11 -51.10 9.03 -32.26
CA ARG A 11 -51.20 7.62 -31.87
C ARG A 11 -49.84 7.21 -31.28
N ARG A 12 -49.71 7.25 -29.96
CA ARG A 12 -48.62 6.55 -29.25
C ARG A 12 -48.81 5.06 -29.55
N SER A 13 -47.90 4.49 -30.34
CA SER A 13 -48.03 3.12 -30.82
C SER A 13 -47.83 2.14 -29.67
N LEU A 14 -48.75 1.19 -29.53
CA LEU A 14 -48.64 0.02 -28.63
C LEU A 14 -47.34 -0.77 -28.85
N GLN A 15 -46.72 -0.61 -30.02
CA GLN A 15 -45.40 -1.14 -30.37
C GLN A 15 -44.27 -0.55 -29.50
N ALA A 16 -44.32 0.75 -29.16
CA ALA A 16 -43.34 1.36 -28.28
C ALA A 16 -43.44 0.83 -26.84
N ASP A 17 -44.67 0.55 -26.39
CA ASP A 17 -44.93 -0.01 -25.05
C ASP A 17 -44.48 -1.47 -24.95
N LEU A 18 -44.74 -2.28 -25.99
CA LEU A 18 -44.26 -3.66 -26.08
C LEU A 18 -42.73 -3.76 -26.19
N LEU A 19 -42.11 -2.90 -27.00
CA LEU A 19 -40.64 -2.85 -27.11
C LEU A 19 -40.00 -2.42 -25.79
N SER A 20 -40.59 -1.45 -25.07
CA SER A 20 -40.07 -1.04 -23.76
C SER A 20 -40.16 -2.16 -22.71
N ARG A 21 -41.25 -2.93 -22.72
CA ARG A 21 -41.44 -4.07 -21.81
C ARG A 21 -40.52 -5.25 -22.17
N LEU A 22 -40.34 -5.55 -23.45
CA LEU A 22 -39.40 -6.58 -23.91
C LEU A 22 -37.94 -6.19 -23.66
N ALA A 23 -37.59 -4.93 -23.90
CA ALA A 23 -36.27 -4.39 -23.59
C ALA A 23 -36.00 -4.45 -22.08
N GLY A 24 -36.97 -4.12 -21.23
CA GLY A 24 -36.84 -4.24 -19.77
C GLY A 24 -36.59 -5.68 -19.30
N VAL A 25 -37.28 -6.67 -19.88
CA VAL A 25 -37.12 -8.09 -19.52
C VAL A 25 -35.75 -8.65 -19.96
N ALA A 26 -35.17 -8.14 -21.04
CA ALA A 26 -33.87 -8.60 -21.55
C ALA A 26 -32.65 -7.83 -20.99
N LEU A 27 -32.77 -6.51 -20.78
CA LEU A 27 -31.66 -5.67 -20.30
C LEU A 27 -31.42 -5.78 -18.79
N VAL A 28 -32.48 -5.97 -18.00
CA VAL A 28 -32.34 -6.06 -16.54
C VAL A 28 -31.52 -7.27 -16.09
N PRO A 29 -31.72 -8.49 -16.63
CA PRO A 29 -30.88 -9.64 -16.29
C PRO A 29 -29.42 -9.46 -16.74
N ALA A 30 -29.21 -8.89 -17.93
CA ALA A 30 -27.86 -8.64 -18.44
C ALA A 30 -27.11 -7.60 -17.59
N ALA A 31 -27.79 -6.54 -17.17
CA ALA A 31 -27.22 -5.54 -16.26
C ALA A 31 -26.94 -6.15 -14.87
N LEU A 32 -27.88 -6.92 -14.30
CA LEU A 32 -27.68 -7.58 -13.01
C LEU A 32 -26.52 -8.58 -13.02
N LEU A 33 -26.38 -9.36 -14.10
CA LEU A 33 -25.25 -10.27 -14.29
C LEU A 33 -23.93 -9.49 -14.45
N GLY A 34 -23.93 -8.38 -15.19
CA GLY A 34 -22.76 -7.50 -15.34
C GLY A 34 -22.33 -6.85 -14.01
N PHE A 35 -23.27 -6.26 -13.27
CA PHE A 35 -23.00 -5.66 -11.95
C PHE A 35 -22.58 -6.70 -10.91
N GLY A 36 -23.19 -7.89 -10.91
CA GLY A 36 -22.80 -9.01 -10.04
C GLY A 36 -21.37 -9.49 -10.33
N ALA A 37 -21.01 -9.65 -11.60
CA ALA A 37 -19.65 -10.01 -12.00
C ALA A 37 -18.62 -8.96 -11.58
N VAL A 38 -18.92 -7.66 -11.79
CA VAL A 38 -18.05 -6.56 -11.36
C VAL A 38 -17.87 -6.54 -9.84
N GLY A 39 -18.93 -6.79 -9.06
CA GLY A 39 -18.85 -6.88 -7.60
C GLY A 39 -17.96 -8.03 -7.12
N LEU A 40 -18.06 -9.20 -7.75
CA LEU A 40 -17.20 -10.36 -7.45
C LEU A 40 -15.74 -10.10 -7.82
N THR A 41 -15.48 -9.52 -8.99
CA THR A 41 -14.13 -9.14 -9.43
C THR A 41 -13.53 -8.06 -8.54
N TYR A 42 -14.32 -7.06 -8.13
CA TYR A 42 -13.88 -6.02 -7.21
C TYR A 42 -13.50 -6.60 -5.84
N ARG A 43 -14.29 -7.55 -5.33
CA ARG A 43 -13.99 -8.22 -4.07
C ARG A 43 -12.71 -9.04 -4.14
N SER A 44 -12.52 -9.83 -5.21
CA SER A 44 -11.29 -10.63 -5.37
C SER A 44 -10.06 -9.76 -5.56
N GLN A 45 -10.17 -8.66 -6.32
CA GLN A 45 -9.08 -7.69 -6.47
C GLN A 45 -8.73 -7.04 -5.13
N ARG A 46 -9.74 -6.68 -4.32
CA ARG A 46 -9.51 -6.11 -2.98
C ARG A 46 -8.83 -7.11 -2.04
N GLU A 47 -9.27 -8.36 -2.03
CA GLU A 47 -8.66 -9.42 -1.21
C GLU A 47 -7.19 -9.65 -1.62
N ASN A 48 -6.91 -9.74 -2.92
CA ASN A 48 -5.53 -9.85 -3.43
C ASN A 48 -4.66 -8.64 -3.07
N LEU A 49 -5.20 -7.42 -3.13
CA LEU A 49 -4.47 -6.21 -2.73
C LEU A 49 -4.15 -6.21 -1.24
N VAL A 50 -5.11 -6.60 -0.39
CA VAL A 50 -4.88 -6.71 1.05
C VAL A 50 -3.80 -7.74 1.36
N GLU A 51 -3.84 -8.89 0.70
CA GLU A 51 -2.82 -9.94 0.86
C GLU A 51 -1.43 -9.46 0.42
N GLN A 52 -1.34 -8.81 -0.76
CA GLN A 52 -0.07 -8.23 -1.22
C GLN A 52 0.48 -7.18 -0.27
N VAL A 53 -0.38 -6.28 0.25
CA VAL A 53 0.03 -5.27 1.23
C VAL A 53 0.51 -5.93 2.51
N ALA A 54 -0.16 -6.97 3.00
CA ALA A 54 0.25 -7.70 4.19
C ALA A 54 1.61 -8.39 4.00
N VAL A 55 1.85 -9.01 2.85
CA VAL A 55 3.14 -9.63 2.50
C VAL A 55 4.24 -8.58 2.42
N ILE A 56 4.02 -7.47 1.72
CA ILE A 56 5.01 -6.39 1.58
C ILE A 56 5.31 -5.76 2.93
N ALA A 57 4.28 -5.52 3.76
CA ALA A 57 4.45 -4.99 5.10
C ALA A 57 5.26 -5.94 5.99
N GLY A 58 4.97 -7.25 5.94
CA GLY A 58 5.72 -8.27 6.68
C GLY A 58 7.19 -8.34 6.24
N LEU A 59 7.45 -8.36 4.94
CA LEU A 59 8.82 -8.36 4.39
C LEU A 59 9.58 -7.08 4.75
N SER A 60 8.91 -5.93 4.71
CA SER A 60 9.50 -4.65 5.08
C SER A 60 9.85 -4.60 6.57
N ALA A 61 8.93 -5.07 7.44
CA ALA A 61 9.16 -5.14 8.88
C ALA A 61 10.36 -6.06 9.20
N SER A 62 10.42 -7.25 8.59
CA SER A 62 11.56 -8.17 8.74
C SER A 62 12.88 -7.59 8.24
N SER A 63 12.85 -6.82 7.14
CA SER A 63 14.04 -6.15 6.59
C SER A 63 14.54 -5.05 7.54
N VAL A 64 13.63 -4.24 8.10
CA VAL A 64 13.96 -3.21 9.10
C VAL A 64 14.51 -3.86 10.37
N GLU A 65 13.89 -4.94 10.85
CA GLU A 65 14.36 -5.66 12.02
C GLU A 65 15.77 -6.22 11.81
N THR A 66 16.02 -6.88 10.69
CA THR A 66 17.35 -7.38 10.31
C THR A 66 18.36 -6.25 10.24
N PHE A 67 17.99 -5.11 9.64
CA PHE A 67 18.84 -3.92 9.59
C PHE A 67 19.21 -3.47 11.00
N VAL A 68 18.24 -3.28 11.89
CA VAL A 68 18.47 -2.83 13.27
C VAL A 68 19.34 -3.83 14.04
N GLN A 69 19.04 -5.13 13.95
CA GLN A 69 19.79 -6.18 14.64
C GLN A 69 21.25 -6.23 14.19
N ASN A 70 21.52 -6.12 12.88
CA ASN A 70 22.87 -6.12 12.36
C ASN A 70 23.69 -4.91 12.86
N HIS A 71 23.08 -3.71 12.88
CA HIS A 71 23.75 -2.52 13.39
C HIS A 71 23.96 -2.58 14.91
N ALA A 72 22.98 -3.08 15.66
CA ALA A 72 23.12 -3.30 17.10
C ALA A 72 24.25 -4.30 17.40
N ALA A 73 24.31 -5.43 16.69
CA ALA A 73 25.39 -6.40 16.83
C ALA A 73 26.76 -5.80 16.50
N ALA A 74 26.86 -5.01 15.42
CA ALA A 74 28.08 -4.32 15.05
C ALA A 74 28.55 -3.36 16.16
N THR A 75 27.66 -2.51 16.66
CA THR A 75 28.00 -1.58 17.76
C THR A 75 28.44 -2.31 19.03
N ALA A 76 27.76 -3.41 19.38
CA ALA A 76 28.12 -4.23 20.54
C ALA A 76 29.50 -4.90 20.38
N LEU A 77 29.81 -5.42 19.20
CA LEU A 77 31.12 -5.99 18.89
C LEU A 77 32.23 -4.93 18.95
N THR A 78 31.99 -3.74 18.39
CA THR A 78 32.94 -2.62 18.47
C THR A 78 33.17 -2.21 19.93
N ALA A 79 32.12 -2.07 20.73
CA ALA A 79 32.23 -1.75 22.15
C ALA A 79 33.03 -2.81 22.92
N ARG A 80 32.81 -4.09 22.62
CA ARG A 80 33.56 -5.20 23.23
C ARG A 80 35.02 -5.19 22.81
N ALA A 81 35.32 -4.99 21.53
CA ALA A 81 36.69 -4.95 21.03
C ALA A 81 37.49 -3.77 21.62
N ALA A 82 36.87 -2.58 21.66
CA ALA A 82 37.48 -1.39 22.24
C ALA A 82 37.71 -1.50 23.76
N SER A 83 36.91 -2.30 24.48
CA SER A 83 37.17 -2.59 25.90
C SER A 83 38.48 -3.36 26.14
N LEU A 84 38.96 -4.12 25.14
CA LEU A 84 40.21 -4.87 25.21
C LEU A 84 41.42 -4.02 24.77
N ARG A 85 41.20 -3.08 23.85
CA ARG A 85 42.21 -2.14 23.38
C ARG A 85 41.56 -0.75 23.26
N PRO A 86 41.76 0.15 24.24
CA PRO A 86 41.00 1.39 24.38
C PRO A 86 41.45 2.48 23.40
N ASP A 87 41.26 2.22 22.11
CA ASP A 87 41.38 3.19 21.03
C ASP A 87 40.01 3.40 20.40
N TRP A 88 39.19 4.21 21.09
CA TRP A 88 37.82 4.49 20.68
C TRP A 88 37.74 5.23 19.35
N SER A 89 38.68 6.13 19.07
CA SER A 89 38.73 6.86 17.80
C SER A 89 38.90 5.91 16.61
N TYR A 90 39.83 4.95 16.71
CA TYR A 90 40.00 3.94 15.67
C TYR A 90 38.79 3.01 15.55
N ALA A 91 38.23 2.57 16.67
CA ALA A 91 37.07 1.68 16.69
C ALA A 91 35.82 2.32 16.07
N LEU A 92 35.56 3.59 16.37
CA LEU A 92 34.46 4.36 15.78
C LEU A 92 34.69 4.63 14.28
N ALA A 93 35.93 4.91 13.87
CA ALA A 93 36.27 5.09 12.47
C ALA A 93 36.04 3.79 11.66
N GLN A 94 36.45 2.64 12.20
CA GLN A 94 36.16 1.34 11.58
C GLN A 94 34.66 1.05 11.52
N LEU A 95 33.92 1.30 12.60
CA LEU A 95 32.48 1.09 12.64
C LEU A 95 31.78 1.88 11.53
N ARG A 96 32.11 3.16 11.36
CA ARG A 96 31.54 4.01 10.30
C ARG A 96 31.99 3.59 8.89
N THR A 97 33.20 3.06 8.75
CA THR A 97 33.72 2.56 7.47
C THR A 97 32.96 1.31 7.02
N HIS A 98 32.69 0.39 7.95
CA HIS A 98 31.98 -0.87 7.65
C HIS A 98 30.46 -0.72 7.63
N TYR A 99 29.91 0.24 8.37
CA TYR A 99 28.48 0.50 8.49
C TYR A 99 28.16 1.98 8.18
N PRO A 100 28.19 2.37 6.90
CA PRO A 100 28.03 3.77 6.49
C PRO A 100 26.63 4.35 6.78
N ALA A 101 25.63 3.50 7.07
CA ALA A 101 24.32 3.93 7.52
C ALA A 101 24.35 4.52 8.95
N ILE A 102 25.42 4.28 9.72
CA ILE A 102 25.66 4.92 11.02
C ILE A 102 26.23 6.32 10.74
N LEU A 103 25.34 7.32 10.79
CA LEU A 103 25.71 8.71 10.57
C LEU A 103 26.58 9.28 11.71
N THR A 104 26.30 8.86 12.93
CA THR A 104 26.97 9.35 14.14
C THR A 104 27.04 8.22 15.15
N ALA A 105 28.19 8.09 15.81
CA ALA A 105 28.41 7.16 16.91
C ALA A 105 29.16 7.92 17.99
N VAL A 106 28.78 7.71 19.26
CA VAL A 106 29.42 8.37 20.40
C VAL A 106 29.69 7.35 21.48
N VAL A 107 30.76 7.56 22.22
CA VAL A 107 31.10 6.77 23.40
C VAL A 107 30.92 7.68 24.60
N THR A 108 30.19 7.21 25.60
CA THR A 108 29.95 7.94 26.85
C THR A 108 30.55 7.23 28.04
N ASP A 109 31.00 8.00 29.03
CA ASP A 109 31.32 7.47 30.34
C ASP A 109 30.06 7.12 31.15
N ALA A 110 30.23 6.56 32.36
CA ALA A 110 29.12 6.22 33.24
C ALA A 110 28.28 7.42 33.70
N ASN A 111 28.79 8.65 33.56
CA ASN A 111 28.09 9.89 33.87
C ASN A 111 27.41 10.51 32.64
N GLY A 112 27.45 9.84 31.48
CA GLY A 112 26.89 10.34 30.23
C GLY A 112 27.75 11.38 29.52
N ARG A 113 29.00 11.59 29.92
CA ARG A 113 29.92 12.51 29.22
C ARG A 113 30.48 11.83 27.98
N ILE A 114 30.48 12.53 26.85
CA ILE A 114 31.07 12.04 25.60
C ILE A 114 32.59 12.01 25.75
N ILE A 115 33.19 10.85 25.56
CA ILE A 115 34.65 10.63 25.59
C ILE A 115 35.25 10.39 24.21
N ALA A 116 34.42 10.03 23.22
CA ALA A 116 34.80 9.90 21.81
C ALA A 116 33.57 9.99 20.89
N SER A 117 33.76 10.43 19.64
CA SER A 117 32.72 10.55 18.59
C SER A 117 33.31 10.43 17.18
#